data_AF-A0A1V5PU40-F1
#
_entry.id   AF-A0A1V5PU40-F1
#
_cell.length_a   1.000
_cell.length_b   1.000
_cell.length_c   1.000
_cell.angle_alpha   90.00
_cell.angle_beta   90.00
_cell.angle_gamma   90.00
#
_symmetry.space_group_name_H-M   'P 1'
#
loop_
_entity.id
_entity.type
_entity.pdbx_description
1 polymer ?
#
loop_
_entity_poly.entity_id
_entity_poly.type
_entity_poly.pdbx_seq_one_letter_code
_entity_poly.pdbx_strand_id
1 'polypeptide(L)' 'MSGLGYSQFRPYFEGRATLAEVTLRIQLDTHDFIRRQYAWFGLQDPAITWLAPGDLVTVRERVAQNRL' A
#
# COMPACT_ATOMS: atom_id res chain seq x y z
N MET A 1 8.47 -15.09 6.88
CA MET A 1 7.99 -14.13 5.85
C MET A 1 7.46 -12.89 6.57
N SER A 2 8.02 -11.72 6.29
CA SER A 2 7.66 -10.44 6.94
C SER A 2 6.73 -9.56 6.09
N GLY A 3 6.26 -10.06 4.95
CA GLY A 3 5.29 -9.34 4.12
C GLY A 3 3.97 -9.13 4.86
N LEU A 4 3.36 -7.97 4.64
CA LEU A 4 2.01 -7.64 5.10
C LEU A 4 1.02 -8.72 4.63
N GLY A 5 0.13 -9.16 5.52
CA GLY A 5 -0.67 -10.37 5.34
C GLY A 5 -0.01 -11.58 5.99
N TYR A 6 1.21 -11.93 5.59
CA TYR A 6 1.86 -13.18 6.03
C TYR A 6 2.21 -13.19 7.51
N SER A 7 2.77 -12.10 8.04
CA SER A 7 3.11 -12.03 9.47
C SER A 7 1.88 -12.07 10.37
N GLN A 8 0.75 -11.53 9.90
CA GLN A 8 -0.51 -11.46 10.64
C GLN A 8 -1.20 -12.83 10.74
N PHE A 9 -0.97 -13.72 9.78
CA PHE A 9 -1.50 -15.09 9.80
C PHE A 9 -0.74 -16.05 10.74
N ARG A 10 0.51 -15.75 11.10
CA ARG A 10 1.28 -16.58 12.04
C ARG A 10 0.50 -16.95 13.33
N PRO A 11 -0.05 -15.98 14.10
CA PRO A 11 -0.79 -16.31 15.33
C PRO A 11 -2.05 -17.15 15.08
N TYR A 12 -2.69 -17.06 13.91
CA TYR A 12 -3.83 -17.91 13.56
C TYR A 12 -3.42 -19.37 13.38
N PHE A 13 -2.33 -19.63 12.65
CA PHE A 13 -1.81 -21.00 12.49
C PHE A 13 -1.27 -21.61 13.78
N GLU A 14 -0.86 -20.77 14.73
CA GLU A 14 -0.46 -21.20 16.07
C GLU A 14 -1.65 -21.35 17.04
N GLY A 15 -2.90 -21.11 16.59
CA GLY A 15 -4.10 -21.20 17.42
C GLY A 15 -4.26 -20.08 18.45
N ARG A 16 -3.54 -18.97 18.27
CA ARG A 16 -3.47 -17.82 19.19
C ARG A 16 -4.27 -16.60 18.72
N ALA A 17 -4.96 -16.69 17.59
CA ALA A 17 -5.85 -15.66 17.06
C ALA A 17 -6.93 -16.28 16.16
N THR A 18 -8.05 -15.58 16.05
CA THR A 18 -9.15 -15.88 15.13
C THR A 18 -8.91 -15.26 13.75
N LEU A 19 -9.62 -15.74 12.74
CA LEU A 19 -9.54 -15.18 11.39
C LEU A 19 -10.01 -13.71 11.34
N ALA A 20 -10.98 -13.34 12.17
CA ALA A 20 -11.45 -11.96 12.30
C ALA A 20 -10.35 -11.03 12.85
N GLU A 21 -9.63 -11.46 13.89
CA GLU A 21 -8.50 -10.69 14.46
C GLU A 21 -7.36 -10.54 13.45
N VAL A 22 -7.06 -11.60 12.68
CA VAL A 22 -6.06 -11.51 11.60
C VAL A 22 -6.49 -10.51 10.54
N THR A 23 -7.75 -10.54 10.12
CA THR A 23 -8.29 -9.60 9.11
C THR A 23 -8.17 -8.16 9.59
N LEU A 24 -8.60 -7.89 10.82
CA LEU A 24 -8.49 -6.57 11.44
C LEU A 24 -7.02 -6.12 11.50
N ARG A 25 -6.11 -7.02 11.88
CA ARG A 25 -4.69 -6.69 11.97
C ARG A 25 -4.08 -6.36 10.62
N ILE A 26 -4.42 -7.11 9.57
CA ILE A 26 -3.99 -6.82 8.20
C ILE A 26 -4.46 -5.43 7.78
N GLN A 27 -5.71 -5.07 8.04
CA GLN A 27 -6.24 -3.74 7.71
C GLN A 27 -5.47 -2.64 8.43
N LEU A 28 -5.28 -2.75 9.75
CA LEU A 28 -4.54 -1.76 10.55
C LEU A 28 -3.09 -1.60 10.07
N ASP A 29 -2.37 -2.72 9.90
CA ASP A 29 -0.98 -2.69 9.47
C ASP A 29 -0.85 -2.16 8.03
N THR A 30 -1.85 -2.40 7.17
CA THR A 30 -1.94 -1.84 5.81
C THR A 30 -2.14 -0.33 5.86
N HIS A 31 -3.04 0.17 6.71
CA HIS A 31 -3.23 1.61 6.91
C HIS A 31 -1.95 2.29 7.40
N ASP A 32 -1.23 1.67 8.35
CA ASP A 32 0.07 2.17 8.82
C ASP A 32 1.13 2.16 7.73
N PHE A 33 1.12 1.14 6.88
CA PHE A 33 2.03 1.07 5.74
C PHE A 33 1.74 2.18 4.72
N ILE A 34 0.48 2.37 4.32
CA ILE A 34 0.06 3.46 3.41
C ILE A 34 0.48 4.82 3.97
N ARG A 35 0.25 5.08 5.27
CA ARG A 35 0.68 6.35 5.89
C ARG A 35 2.18 6.58 5.80
N ARG A 36 2.98 5.52 6.00
CA ARG A 36 4.44 5.60 5.89
C ARG A 36 4.92 5.85 4.46
N GLN A 37 4.16 5.48 3.43
CA GLN A 37 4.53 5.78 2.04
C GLN A 37 4.59 7.30 1.78
N TYR A 38 3.79 8.11 2.48
CA TYR A 38 3.85 9.58 2.35
C TYR A 38 5.13 10.22 2.90
N ALA A 39 5.93 9.50 3.70
CA ALA A 39 7.26 9.96 4.08
C ALA A 39 8.25 9.94 2.90
N TRP A 40 7.97 9.10 1.90
CA TRP A 40 8.79 8.96 0.68
C TRP A 40 8.17 9.71 -0.50
N PHE A 41 6.83 9.68 -0.61
CA PHE A 41 6.07 10.35 -1.66
C PHE A 41 5.26 11.47 -1.03
N GLY A 42 5.91 12.61 -0.78
CA GLY A 42 5.27 13.77 -0.18
C GLY A 42 4.16 14.32 -1.07
N LEU A 43 3.00 14.64 -0.48
CA LEU A 43 1.86 15.19 -1.24
C LEU A 43 2.15 16.58 -1.84
N GLN A 44 3.09 17.32 -1.27
CA GLN A 44 3.51 18.65 -1.72
C GLN A 44 4.86 18.65 -2.44
N ASP A 45 5.43 17.48 -2.74
CA ASP A 45 6.69 17.39 -3.47
C ASP A 45 6.49 17.87 -4.92
N PRO A 46 7.14 18.98 -5.35
CA PRO A 46 6.96 19.51 -6.70
C PRO A 46 7.56 18.61 -7.78
N ALA A 47 8.45 17.67 -7.44
CA ALA A 47 8.97 16.68 -8.37
C ALA A 47 7.98 15.54 -8.66
N ILE A 48 6.92 15.41 -7.85
CA ILE A 48 5.94 14.33 -7.97
C ILE A 48 4.69 14.85 -8.67
N THR A 49 4.39 14.25 -9.83
CA THR A 49 3.09 14.45 -10.49
C THR A 49 2.12 13.36 -10.05
N TRP A 50 1.15 13.72 -9.21
CA TRP A 50 0.12 12.77 -8.76
C TRP A 50 -0.89 12.44 -9.87
N LEU A 51 -1.36 11.19 -9.83
CA LEU A 51 -2.30 10.61 -10.78
C LEU A 51 -3.50 10.05 -10.02
N ALA A 52 -4.70 10.22 -10.57
CA ALA A 52 -5.89 9.63 -10.00
C ALA A 52 -5.83 8.08 -10.15
N PRO A 53 -6.11 7.32 -9.09
CA PRO A 53 -6.20 5.86 -9.20
C PRO A 53 -7.25 5.46 -10.24
N GLY A 54 -6.90 4.52 -11.11
CA GLY A 54 -7.82 3.97 -12.12
C GLY A 54 -7.96 4.80 -13.41
N ASP A 55 -7.42 6.02 -13.48
CA ASP A 55 -7.37 6.80 -14.73
C ASP A 55 -6.24 6.33 -15.64
N LEU A 56 -6.44 5.16 -16.25
CA LEU A 56 -5.42 4.49 -17.05
C LEU A 56 -5.09 5.24 -18.36
N VAL A 57 -6.00 6.07 -18.86
CA VAL A 57 -5.77 6.88 -20.06
C VAL A 57 -4.72 7.93 -19.76
N THR A 58 -4.96 8.76 -18.73
CA THR A 58 -4.01 9.80 -18.30
C THR A 58 -2.67 9.22 -17.88
N VAL A 59 -2.65 8.06 -17.21
CA VAL A 59 -1.42 7.34 -16.85
C VAL A 59 -0.60 7.00 -18.10
N ARG A 60 -1.23 6.41 -19.13
CA ARG A 60 -0.54 6.00 -20.38
C ARG A 60 0.02 7.20 -21.13
N GLU A 61 -0.75 8.28 -21.25
CA GLU A 61 -0.33 9.50 -21.93
C GLU A 61 0.89 10.12 -21.26
N ARG A 62 0.86 10.28 -19.93
CA ARG A 62 1.96 10.88 -19.17
C ARG A 62 3.22 10.01 -19.14
N VAL A 63 3.07 8.68 -19.10
CA VAL A 63 4.21 7.76 -19.20
C VAL A 63 4.86 7.82 -20.58
N ALA A 64 4.05 7.94 -21.65
CA ALA A 64 4.57 8.09 -23.01
C ALA A 64 5.31 9.41 -23.22
N GLN A 65 4.80 10.52 -22.65
CA GLN A 65 5.42 11.85 -22.74
C GLN A 65 6.74 11.97 -21.97
N ASN A 66 6.95 11.15 -20.93
CA ASN A 66 8.15 11.17 -20.10
C ASN A 66 9.17 10.07 -20.45
N ARG A 67 8.97 9.30 -21.52
CA ARG A 67 10.00 8.40 -22.05
C ARG A 67 11.01 9.21 -22.88
N LEU A 68 12.25 9.26 -22.41
CA LEU A 68 13.43 9.63 -23.20
C LEU A 68 13.61 8.68 -24.39
#